data_AF-T1AG75-F1
#
_entry.id   AF-T1AG75-F1
#
_cell.length_a   1.000
_cell.length_b   1.000
_cell.length_c   1.000
_cell.angle_alpha   90.00
_cell.angle_beta   90.00
_cell.angle_gamma   90.00
#
_symmetry.space_group_name_H-M   'P 1'
#
loop_
_entity.id
_entity.type
_entity.pdbx_description
1 polymer ?
#
loop_
_entity_poly.entity_id
_entity_poly.type
_entity_poly.pdbx_seq_one_letter_code
_entity_poly.pdbx_strand_id
1 'polypeptide(L)'
;AMEDTDDYHNLNDKVGVHILTEHMRSLLHEIRIWRSEVWMTYIVTGGNSVFIPCHKKDAGEIMKRVAFFTGTMHELKVAGKASSGT
;
A
#
# COMPACT_ATOMS: atom_id res chain seq x y z
N ALA A 1 -9.52 6.34 2.53
CA ALA A 1 -8.64 5.14 2.40
C ALA A 1 -7.19 5.45 2.76
N MET A 2 -6.51 6.35 2.02
CA MET A 2 -5.11 6.72 2.32
C MET A 2 -5.01 7.58 3.58
N GLU A 3 -5.89 8.59 3.71
CA GLU A 3 -6.03 9.39 4.95
C GLU A 3 -6.36 8.49 6.14
N ASP A 4 -7.33 7.57 6.02
CA ASP A 4 -7.64 6.61 7.09
C ASP A 4 -6.45 5.73 7.50
N THR A 5 -5.59 5.36 6.55
CA THR A 5 -4.38 4.57 6.84
C THR A 5 -3.34 5.43 7.56
N ASP A 6 -3.15 6.67 7.12
CA ASP A 6 -2.22 7.61 7.76
C ASP A 6 -2.69 7.97 9.18
N ASP A 7 -3.97 8.19 9.37
CA ASP A 7 -4.57 8.47 10.68
C ASP A 7 -4.47 7.28 11.64
N TYR A 8 -4.67 6.06 11.14
CA TYR A 8 -4.45 4.83 11.92
C TYR A 8 -3.00 4.70 12.40
N HIS A 9 -2.02 4.91 11.50
CA HIS A 9 -0.61 4.81 11.89
C HIS A 9 -0.16 5.96 12.79
N ASN A 10 -0.68 7.18 12.59
CA ASN A 10 -0.43 8.30 13.49
C ASN A 10 -0.96 8.04 14.91
N LEU A 11 -2.12 7.40 15.04
CA LEU A 11 -2.68 7.02 16.34
C LEU A 11 -1.82 5.94 17.03
N ASN A 12 -1.38 4.92 16.28
CA ASN A 12 -0.51 3.86 16.80
C ASN A 12 0.87 4.39 17.23
N ASP A 13 1.46 5.30 16.45
CA ASP A 13 2.75 5.92 16.76
C ASP A 13 2.68 6.72 18.08
N LYS A 14 1.57 7.43 18.30
CA LYS A 14 1.30 8.18 19.54
C LYS A 14 1.17 7.28 20.79
N VAL A 15 0.85 6.00 20.62
CA VAL A 15 0.79 5.01 21.72
C VAL A 15 2.01 4.08 21.75
N GLY A 16 3.08 4.42 21.03
CA GLY A 16 4.37 3.71 21.04
C GLY A 16 4.41 2.46 20.16
N VAL A 17 3.45 2.30 19.23
CA VAL A 17 3.38 1.15 18.32
C VAL A 17 3.87 1.58 16.93
N HIS A 18 5.15 1.30 16.66
CA HIS A 18 5.83 1.68 15.43
C HIS A 18 5.68 0.59 14.36
N ILE A 19 4.63 0.69 13.54
CA ILE A 19 4.35 -0.29 12.47
C ILE A 19 5.12 0.03 11.19
N LEU A 20 5.32 1.32 10.89
CA LEU A 20 5.98 1.77 9.67
C LEU A 20 7.48 1.92 9.85
N THR A 21 8.25 1.02 9.23
CA THR A 21 9.71 1.16 9.10
C THR A 21 10.08 2.31 8.17
N GLU A 22 11.34 2.79 8.22
CA GLU A 22 11.82 3.84 7.31
C GLU A 22 11.67 3.46 5.83
N HIS A 23 12.00 2.22 5.46
CA HIS A 23 11.81 1.73 4.09
C HIS A 23 10.35 1.77 3.64
N MET A 24 9.42 1.42 4.53
CA MET A 24 7.99 1.54 4.24
C MET A 24 7.60 3.01 4.03
N ARG A 25 8.07 3.93 4.89
CA ARG A 25 7.79 5.36 4.74
C ARG A 25 8.30 5.92 3.41
N SER A 26 9.49 5.52 2.97
CA SER A 26 10.04 5.89 1.66
C SER A 26 9.16 5.36 0.52
N LEU A 27 8.75 4.09 0.57
CA LEU A 27 7.84 3.53 -0.42
C LEU A 27 6.49 4.26 -0.46
N LEU A 28 5.91 4.56 0.71
CA LEU A 28 4.64 5.29 0.80
C LEU A 28 4.75 6.71 0.23
N HIS A 29 5.88 7.39 0.44
CA HIS A 29 6.15 8.69 -0.15
C HIS A 29 6.16 8.62 -1.69
N GLU A 30 6.88 7.66 -2.25
CA GLU A 30 6.96 7.46 -3.70
C GLU A 30 5.61 7.09 -4.32
N ILE A 31 4.82 6.24 -3.65
CA ILE A 31 3.45 5.91 -4.09
C ILE A 31 2.58 7.16 -4.20
N ARG A 32 2.72 8.13 -3.28
CA ARG A 32 1.97 9.40 -3.35
C ARG A 32 2.34 10.22 -4.58
N ILE A 33 3.61 10.18 -4.99
CA ILE A 33 4.09 10.86 -6.21
C ILE A 33 3.55 10.13 -7.45
N TRP A 34 3.75 8.81 -7.54
CA TRP A 34 3.37 8.00 -8.70
C TRP A 34 1.87 7.97 -8.95
N ARG A 35 1.05 8.23 -7.93
CA ARG A 35 -0.41 8.29 -8.06
C ARG A 35 -0.90 9.38 -9.04
N SER A 36 -0.09 10.40 -9.30
CA SER A 36 -0.39 11.41 -10.32
C SER A 36 -0.29 10.86 -11.75
N GLU A 37 0.45 9.77 -11.96
CA GLU A 37 0.71 9.15 -13.26
C GLU A 37 -0.14 7.90 -13.49
N VAL A 38 -0.33 7.08 -12.44
CA VAL A 38 -1.07 5.83 -12.52
C VAL A 38 -1.97 5.68 -11.30
N TRP A 39 -3.17 5.12 -11.48
CA TRP A 39 -4.08 4.92 -10.36
C TRP A 39 -3.60 3.79 -9.45
N MET A 40 -3.24 4.14 -8.22
CA MET A 40 -2.92 3.21 -7.14
C MET A 40 -3.28 3.81 -5.77
N THR A 41 -3.39 2.95 -4.77
CA THR A 41 -3.43 3.33 -3.35
C THR A 41 -2.55 2.36 -2.56
N TYR A 42 -2.33 2.63 -1.28
CA TYR A 42 -1.74 1.65 -0.37
C TYR A 42 -2.68 1.34 0.79
N ILE A 43 -2.48 0.16 1.37
CA ILE A 43 -3.06 -0.27 2.64
C ILE A 43 -1.89 -0.85 3.44
N VAL A 44 -1.74 -0.39 4.68
CA VAL A 44 -0.80 -0.97 5.63
C VAL A 44 -1.60 -1.39 6.86
N THR A 45 -1.52 -2.67 7.20
CA THR A 45 -2.21 -3.24 8.36
C THR A 45 -1.29 -3.23 9.59
N GLY A 46 -1.47 -4.13 10.56
CA GLY A 46 -0.58 -4.27 11.72
C GLY A 46 0.73 -5.02 11.45
N GLY A 47 0.94 -5.54 10.23
CA GLY A 47 2.16 -6.24 9.84
C GLY A 47 3.13 -5.38 9.02
N ASN A 48 4.34 -5.90 8.81
CA ASN A 48 5.38 -5.26 7.99
C ASN A 48 5.15 -5.52 6.49
N SER A 49 3.95 -5.22 5.99
CA SER A 49 3.57 -5.42 4.60
C SER A 49 2.77 -4.24 4.08
N VAL A 50 3.07 -3.83 2.86
CA VAL A 50 2.35 -2.79 2.13
C VAL A 50 1.57 -3.45 1.00
N PHE A 51 0.25 -3.32 1.02
CA PHE A 51 -0.61 -3.77 -0.07
C PHE A 51 -0.86 -2.60 -1.01
N ILE A 52 -0.72 -2.81 -2.32
CA ILE A 52 -0.87 -1.77 -3.33
C ILE A 52 -1.99 -2.17 -4.30
N PRO A 53 -3.26 -1.83 -4.01
CA PRO A 53 -4.34 -2.00 -4.97
C PRO A 53 -4.12 -1.10 -6.20
N CYS A 54 -4.29 -1.68 -7.38
CA CYS A 54 -4.14 -1.01 -8.67
C CYS A 54 -5.07 -1.63 -9.71
N HIS A 55 -5.20 -1.00 -10.87
CA HIS A 55 -5.83 -1.67 -12.01
C HIS A 55 -4.90 -2.74 -12.57
N LYS A 56 -5.49 -3.86 -13.03
CA LYS A 56 -4.75 -4.99 -13.59
C LYS A 56 -3.79 -4.60 -14.72
N LYS A 57 -4.18 -3.63 -15.56
CA LYS A 57 -3.35 -3.13 -16.68
C LYS A 57 -2.06 -2.44 -16.21
N ASP A 58 -2.05 -1.88 -15.00
CA ASP A 58 -0.96 -1.07 -14.46
C ASP A 58 -0.05 -1.91 -13.53
N ALA A 59 -0.49 -3.12 -13.13
CA ALA A 59 0.21 -3.98 -12.18
C ALA A 59 1.66 -4.25 -12.57
N GLY A 60 1.92 -4.58 -13.84
CA GLY A 60 3.27 -4.89 -14.31
C GLY A 60 4.24 -3.71 -14.24
N GLU A 61 3.75 -2.48 -14.43
CA GLU A 61 4.56 -1.28 -14.27
C GLU A 61 4.82 -0.97 -12.79
N ILE A 62 3.78 -1.04 -11.97
CA ILE A 62 3.87 -0.80 -10.53
C ILE A 62 4.84 -1.78 -9.87
N MET A 63 4.79 -3.06 -10.24
CA MET A 63 5.72 -4.06 -9.73
C MET A 63 7.18 -3.70 -10.03
N LYS A 64 7.48 -3.19 -11.24
CA LYS A 64 8.84 -2.73 -11.58
C LYS A 64 9.28 -1.53 -10.75
N ARG A 65 8.39 -0.56 -10.51
CA ARG A 65 8.68 0.62 -9.67
C ARG A 65 8.94 0.22 -8.21
N VAL A 66 8.14 -0.72 -7.69
CA VAL A 66 8.20 -1.18 -6.29
C VAL A 66 9.39 -2.11 -6.03
N ALA A 67 9.88 -2.84 -7.04
CA ALA A 67 11.00 -3.78 -6.90
C ALA A 67 12.29 -3.13 -6.35
N PHE A 68 12.48 -1.82 -6.51
CA PHE A 68 13.61 -1.10 -5.92
C PHE A 68 13.54 -0.97 -4.39
N PHE A 69 12.36 -1.11 -3.79
CA PHE A 69 12.09 -0.89 -2.36
C PHE A 69 11.95 -2.19 -1.56
N THR A 70 11.83 -3.34 -2.23
CA THR A 70 11.62 -4.63 -1.57
C THR A 70 12.26 -5.77 -2.33
N GLY A 71 12.84 -6.73 -1.60
CA GLY A 71 13.31 -8.00 -2.17
C GLY A 71 12.21 -9.03 -2.39
N THR A 72 11.02 -8.80 -1.83
CA THR A 72 9.90 -9.75 -1.89
C THR A 72 8.61 -9.04 -2.29
N MET A 73 7.93 -9.58 -3.31
CA MET A 73 6.67 -9.06 -3.81
C MET A 73 5.79 -10.19 -4.31
N HIS A 74 4.49 -10.08 -4.05
CA HIS A 74 3.50 -11.07 -4.45
C HIS A 74 2.33 -10.37 -5.14
N GLU A 75 1.99 -10.82 -6.35
CA GLU A 75 0.75 -10.40 -7.01
C GLU A 75 -0.42 -11.13 -6.34
N LEU A 76 -1.37 -10.37 -5.80
CA LEU A 76 -2.56 -10.88 -5.15
C LEU A 76 -3.79 -10.54 -5.97
N LYS A 77 -4.78 -11.44 -5.96
CA LYS A 77 -6.12 -11.20 -6.50
C LYS A 77 -7.12 -11.32 -5.38
N VAL A 78 -8.09 -10.40 -5.32
CA VAL A 78 -9.20 -10.51 -4.37
C VAL A 78 -9.93 -11.83 -4.60
N ALA A 79 -10.01 -12.65 -3.56
CA ALA A 79 -10.72 -13.93 -3.58
C ALA A 79 -12.22 -13.71 -3.29
N GLY A 80 -13.08 -14.42 -4.01
CA GLY A 80 -14.55 -14.31 -3.90
C GLY A 80 -15.17 -13.24 -4.82
N LYS A 81 -16.48 -13.35 -5.06
CA LYS A 81 -17.25 -12.24 -5.67
C LYS A 81 -17.37 -11.14 -4.61
N ALA A 82 -17.07 -9.90 -4.97
CA ALA A 82 -17.44 -8.75 -4.15
C ALA A 82 -18.95 -8.86 -3.88
N SER A 83 -19.36 -9.00 -2.62
CA SER A 83 -20.76 -8.92 -2.26
C SER A 83 -21.21 -7.51 -2.60
N SER A 84 -21.97 -7.38 -3.68
CA SER A 84 -22.76 -6.20 -3.96
C SER A 84 -23.69 -6.03 -2.77
N GLY A 85 -23.34 -5.15 -1.83
CA GLY A 85 -24.24 -4.77 -0.75
C GLY A 85 -25.47 -4.14 -1.38
N THR A 86 -26.55 -4.91 -1.45
CA THR A 86 -27.93 -4.43 -1.60
C THR A 86 -28.45 -3.99 -0.25
#